data_AF-A0A350H5H6-F1
#
_entry.id   AF-A0A350H5H6-F1
#
_cell.length_a   1.000
_cell.length_b   1.000
_cell.length_c   1.000
_cell.angle_alpha   90.00
_cell.angle_beta   90.00
_cell.angle_gamma   90.00
#
_symmetry.space_group_name_H-M   'P 1'
#
loop_
_entity.id
_entity.type
_entity.pdbx_description
1 polymer ?
#
loop_
_entity_poly.entity_id
_entity_poly.type
_entity_poly.pdbx_seq_one_letter_code
_entity_poly.pdbx_strand_id
1 'polypeptide(L)' 'GGTPEENAQITRDILNGTLKGPKRNATLLNAGAALYIGGKADSYKDGIKLAAELIDSGKASQTLEKIIDVSIKQVITNA' A
#
# COMPACT_ATOMS: atom_id res chain seq x y z
N GLY A 1 15.55 -0.12 -1.82
CA GLY A 1 15.09 -0.65 -3.10
C GLY A 1 16.07 -1.70 -3.57
N GLY A 2 16.10 -1.90 -4.89
CA GLY A 2 16.87 -2.93 -5.58
C GLY A 2 16.46 -2.97 -7.06
N THR A 3 16.56 -4.14 -7.69
CA THR A 3 16.02 -4.39 -9.04
C THR A 3 14.50 -4.24 -9.09
N PRO A 4 13.87 -4.18 -10.28
CA PRO A 4 12.42 -4.17 -10.41
C PRO A 4 11.73 -5.32 -9.65
N GLU A 5 12.26 -6.54 -9.75
CA GLU A 5 11.72 -7.75 -9.12
C GLU A 5 11.84 -7.66 -7.59
N GLU A 6 12.99 -7.20 -7.09
CA GLU A 6 13.20 -6.98 -5.66
C GLU A 6 12.25 -5.90 -5.12
N ASN A 7 12.06 -4.81 -5.86
CA ASN A 7 11.13 -3.74 -5.47
C ASN A 7 9.68 -4.22 -5.48
N ALA A 8 9.29 -5.05 -6.45
CA ALA A 8 7.96 -5.65 -6.50
C ALA A 8 7.72 -6.55 -5.28
N GLN A 9 8.69 -7.41 -4.94
CA GLN A 9 8.59 -8.28 -3.77
C GLN A 9 8.52 -7.47 -2.47
N ILE A 10 9.43 -6.50 -2.28
CA ILE A 10 9.41 -5.60 -1.12
C ILE A 10 8.06 -4.91 -0.98
N THR A 11 7.49 -4.42 -2.09
CA THR A 11 6.19 -3.73 -2.07
C THR A 11 5.08 -4.68 -1.66
N ARG A 12 5.03 -5.89 -2.23
CA ARG A 12 4.05 -6.92 -1.84
C ARG A 12 4.18 -7.28 -0.37
N ASP A 13 5.40 -7.47 0.13
CA ASP A 13 5.65 -7.82 1.53
C ASP A 13 5.28 -6.69 2.50
N ILE A 14 5.42 -5.42 2.07
CA ILE A 14 4.91 -4.28 2.85
C ILE A 14 3.39 -4.31 2.88
N LEU A 15 2.72 -4.44 1.73
CA LEU A 15 1.26 -4.31 1.60
C LEU A 15 0.48 -5.49 2.19
N ASN A 16 1.09 -6.69 2.21
CA ASN A 16 0.53 -7.87 2.89
C ASN A 16 0.87 -7.91 4.39
N GLY A 17 1.62 -6.92 4.89
CA GLY A 17 1.94 -6.75 6.31
C GLY A 17 3.04 -7.67 6.84
N THR A 18 3.67 -8.50 6.01
CA THR A 18 4.73 -9.44 6.44
C THR A 18 6.07 -8.76 6.68
N LEU A 19 6.44 -7.76 5.88
CA LEU A 19 7.68 -7.00 6.06
C LEU A 19 7.51 -5.97 7.18
N LYS A 20 8.33 -6.06 8.22
CA LYS A 20 8.43 -5.05 9.27
C LYS A 20 9.74 -4.25 9.16
N GLY A 21 9.83 -3.11 9.85
CA GLY A 21 11.04 -2.30 9.93
C GLY A 21 11.09 -1.07 9.00
N PRO A 22 12.28 -0.49 8.75
CA PRO A 22 12.41 0.87 8.20
C PRO A 22 11.74 1.09 6.84
N LYS A 23 11.77 0.10 5.94
CA LYS A 23 11.10 0.19 4.61
C LYS A 23 9.58 0.34 4.75
N ARG A 24 8.97 -0.43 5.66
CA ARG A 24 7.55 -0.29 6.00
C ARG A 24 7.29 1.05 6.69
N ASN A 25 8.13 1.46 7.63
CA ASN A 25 7.95 2.72 8.37
C ASN A 25 7.93 3.93 7.42
N ALA A 26 8.84 3.98 6.45
CA ALA A 26 8.82 5.03 5.42
C ALA A 26 7.52 5.04 4.60
N THR A 27 7.00 3.86 4.27
CA THR A 27 5.70 3.73 3.58
C THR A 27 4.55 4.24 4.43
N LEU A 28 4.53 3.90 5.73
CA LEU A 28 3.51 4.37 6.67
C LEU A 28 3.52 5.88 6.85
N LEU A 29 4.70 6.51 6.87
CA LEU A 29 4.82 7.96 6.95
C LEU A 29 4.18 8.62 5.72
N ASN A 30 4.55 8.18 4.51
CA ASN A 30 4.00 8.76 3.28
C ASN A 30 2.49 8.49 3.13
N ALA A 31 2.05 7.25 3.37
CA ALA A 31 0.63 6.89 3.30
C ALA A 31 -0.20 7.61 4.38
N GLY A 32 0.34 7.74 5.59
CA GLY A 32 -0.30 8.47 6.68
C GLY A 32 -0.47 9.95 6.37
N ALA A 33 0.52 10.57 5.71
CA ALA A 33 0.42 11.96 5.26
C ALA A 33 -0.67 12.10 4.19
N ALA A 34 -0.72 11.19 3.22
CA ALA A 34 -1.74 11.18 2.18
C ALA A 34 -3.16 10.99 2.75
N LEU A 35 -3.33 10.09 3.73
CA LEU A 35 -4.62 9.85 4.40
C LEU A 35 -5.08 11.08 5.20
N TYR A 36 -4.16 11.74 5.90
CA TYR A 36 -4.45 12.97 6.63
C TYR A 36 -4.85 14.11 5.67
N ILE A 37 -4.02 14.39 4.66
CA ILE A 37 -4.28 15.44 3.65
C ILE A 37 -5.59 15.16 2.88
N GLY A 38 -5.89 13.88 2.62
CA GLY A 38 -7.12 13.43 1.99
C GLY A 38 -8.35 13.40 2.90
N GLY A 39 -8.26 13.90 4.14
CA GLY A 39 -9.39 14.00 5.07
C GLY A 39 -9.89 12.64 5.59
N LYS A 40 -9.03 11.61 5.60
CA LYS A 40 -9.34 10.27 6.12
C LYS A 40 -8.86 10.04 7.55
N ALA A 41 -8.13 10.99 8.13
CA ALA A 41 -7.70 10.98 9.52
C ALA A 41 -7.65 12.41 10.06
N ASP A 42 -7.88 12.57 11.37
CA ASP A 42 -7.96 13.90 12.02
C ASP A 42 -6.58 14.53 12.28
N SER A 43 -5.52 13.72 12.21
CA SER A 43 -4.15 14.18 12.37
C SER A 43 -3.19 13.33 11.55
N TYR A 44 -1.97 13.83 11.32
CA TYR A 44 -0.92 13.04 10.67
C TYR A 44 -0.60 11.74 11.46
N LYS A 45 -0.60 11.82 12.79
CA LYS A 45 -0.38 10.66 13.66
C LYS A 45 -1.47 9.61 13.47
N ASP A 46 -2.72 10.02 13.38
CA ASP A 46 -3.84 9.10 13.16
C ASP A 46 -3.86 8.56 11.72
N GLY A 47 -3.38 9.33 10.76
CA GLY A 47 -3.13 8.86 9.39
C GLY A 47 -2.10 7.73 9.35
N ILE A 48 -0.98 7.86 10.09
CA ILE A 48 0.03 6.79 10.19
C ILE A 48 -0.56 5.53 10.83
N LYS A 49 -1.37 5.67 11.89
CA LYS A 49 -2.05 4.52 12.53
C LYS A 49 -3.01 3.85 11.56
N LEU A 50 -3.84 4.62 10.87
CA LEU A 50 -4.79 4.10 9.88
C LEU A 50 -4.05 3.39 8.73
N ALA A 51 -2.94 3.93 8.25
CA ALA A 51 -2.11 3.26 7.24
C ALA A 51 -1.59 1.90 7.74
N ALA A 52 -1.15 1.83 9.01
CA ALA A 52 -0.69 0.59 9.62
C ALA A 52 -1.82 -0.44 9.74
N GLU A 53 -3.01 -0.02 10.19
CA GLU A 53 -4.20 -0.87 10.28
C GLU A 53 -4.63 -1.42 8.91
N LEU A 54 -4.62 -0.58 7.86
CA LEU A 54 -4.97 -0.99 6.50
C LEU A 54 -3.98 -2.01 5.92
N ILE A 55 -2.69 -1.86 6.23
CA ILE A 55 -1.65 -2.82 5.85
C ILE A 55 -1.79 -4.11 6.66
N ASP A 56 -1.85 -4.03 7.99
CA ASP A 56 -1.83 -5.20 8.88
C ASP A 56 -3.13 -6.03 8.77
N SER A 57 -4.25 -5.41 8.39
CA SER A 57 -5.50 -6.11 8.09
C SER A 57 -5.56 -6.75 6.70
N GLY A 58 -4.54 -6.55 5.85
CA GLY A 58 -4.49 -7.05 4.48
C GLY A 58 -5.34 -6.27 3.47
N LYS A 59 -6.07 -5.24 3.89
CA LYS A 59 -6.88 -4.38 3.00
C LYS A 59 -6.03 -3.69 1.93
N ALA A 60 -4.80 -3.31 2.26
CA ALA A 60 -3.86 -2.74 1.31
C ALA A 60 -3.49 -3.73 0.20
N SER A 61 -3.15 -4.98 0.57
CA SER A 61 -2.89 -6.06 -0.41
C SER A 61 -4.13 -6.38 -1.25
N GLN A 62 -5.33 -6.45 -0.67
CA GLN A 62 -6.56 -6.66 -1.42
C GLN A 62 -6.82 -5.54 -2.46
N THR A 63 -6.44 -4.31 -2.14
CA THR A 63 -6.55 -3.18 -3.07
C THR A 63 -5.57 -3.32 -4.23
N LEU A 64 -4.34 -3.76 -3.97
CA LEU A 64 -3.37 -4.07 -5.03
C LEU A 64 -3.91 -5.14 -5.98
N GLU A 65 -4.44 -6.24 -5.45
CA GLU A 65 -4.99 -7.31 -6.29
C GLU A 65 -6.17 -6.83 -7.15
N LYS A 66 -7.06 -5.99 -6.59
CA LYS A 66 -8.11 -5.34 -7.38
C LYS A 66 -7.54 -4.46 -8.51
N ILE A 67 -6.47 -3.71 -8.24
CA ILE A 67 -5.80 -2.88 -9.26
C ILE A 67 -5.19 -3.74 -10.37
N ILE A 68 -4.56 -4.86 -10.01
CA ILE A 68 -4.00 -5.82 -10.98
C ILE A 68 -5.13 -6.38 -11.87
N ASP A 69 -6.21 -6.85 -11.25
CA ASP A 69 -7.37 -7.41 -11.94
C ASP A 69 -7.97 -6.44 -12.95
N VAL A 70 -8.21 -5.18 -12.55
CA VAL A 70 -8.81 -4.18 -13.47
C VAL A 70 -7.85 -3.77 -14.58
N SER A 71 -6.56 -3.67 -14.29
CA SER A 71 -5.54 -3.29 -15.28
C SER A 71 -5.40 -4.36 -16.37
N ILE A 72 -5.56 -5.63 -16.01
CA ILE A 72 -5.51 -6.75 -16.96
C ILE A 72 -6.84 -6.90 -17.71
N LYS A 73 -7.99 -6.76 -17.03
CA LYS A 73 -9.31 -6.82 -17.68
C LYS A 73 -9.48 -5.74 -18.75
N GLN A 74 -9.00 -4.52 -18.50
CA GLN A 74 -9.02 -3.42 -19.46
C GLN A 74 -8.26 -3.74 -20.77
N VAL A 75 -7.22 -4.58 -20.70
CA VAL A 75 -6.45 -5.01 -21.89
C VAL A 75 -7.24 -6.04 -22.70
N ILE A 76 -7.97 -6.95 -22.04
CA ILE A 76 -8.73 -8.02 -22.71
C ILE A 76 -10.03 -7.49 -23.35
N THR A 77 -10.69 -6.49 -22.76
CA THR A 77 -11.93 -5.91 -23.34
C THR A 77 -11.68 -4.91 -24.47
N ASN A 78 -10.44 -4.46 -24.67
CA ASN A 78 -10.06 -3.53 -25.75
C ASN A 78 -9.24 -4.20 -26.87
N ALA A 79 -9.06 -5.53 -26.82
CA ALA A 79 -8.42 -6.35 -27.84
C ALA A 79 -9.49 -7.14 -28.61
#